data_AF-A0A4R3AIC8-F1
#
_entry.id   AF-A0A4R3AIC8-F1
#
_cell.length_a   1.000
_cell.length_b   1.000
_cell.length_c   1.000
_cell.angle_alpha   90.00
_cell.angle_beta   90.00
_cell.angle_gamma   90.00
#
_symmetry.space_group_name_H-M   'P 1'
#
loop_
_entity.id
_entity.type
_entity.pdbx_description
1 polymer ?
#
loop_
_entity_poly.entity_id
_entity_poly.type
_entity_poly.pdbx_seq_one_letter_code
_entity_poly.pdbx_strand_id
1 'polypeptide(L)'
;MIKWLQNWYYQLCDGEWEHENRIRIESIDNPGWSIEIDISKCGSDILPKSWTLYALSDNNWIGFKIHDRIFYAAGDPFKLEVLISLFRELTEKGEIKDEYIWSIINSK
;
A
#
# COMPACT_ATOMS: atom_id res chain seq x y z
N MET A 1 2.65 -3.32 12.27
CA MET A 1 3.13 -2.60 11.07
C MET A 1 3.46 -1.10 11.27
N ILE A 2 2.73 -0.34 12.10
CA ILE A 2 2.86 1.13 12.22
C ILE A 2 4.28 1.65 12.46
N LYS A 3 5.08 1.03 13.34
CA LYS A 3 6.47 1.43 13.59
C LYS A 3 7.35 1.36 12.34
N TRP A 4 7.11 0.38 11.47
CA TRP A 4 7.84 0.25 10.22
C TRP A 4 7.50 1.43 9.29
N LEU A 5 6.21 1.78 9.16
CA LEU A 5 5.78 2.92 8.33
C LEU A 5 6.35 4.25 8.85
N GLN A 6 6.39 4.44 10.17
CA GLN A 6 7.03 5.62 10.79
C GLN A 6 8.52 5.72 10.46
N ASN A 7 9.24 4.60 10.53
CA ASN A 7 10.66 4.56 10.20
C ASN A 7 10.90 4.78 8.71
N TRP A 8 10.09 4.16 7.84
CA TRP A 8 10.16 4.36 6.39
C TRP A 8 9.93 5.83 6.02
N TYR A 9 8.90 6.46 6.59
CA TYR A 9 8.63 7.88 6.42
C TYR A 9 9.82 8.73 6.87
N TYR A 10 10.35 8.49 8.07
CA TYR A 10 11.49 9.23 8.59
C TYR A 10 12.74 9.13 7.71
N GLN A 11 12.98 7.98 7.07
CA GLN A 11 14.10 7.78 6.15
C GLN A 11 14.01 8.62 4.88
N LEU A 12 12.81 9.04 4.47
CA LEU A 12 12.59 9.86 3.28
C LEU A 12 12.51 11.36 3.56
N CYS A 13 12.39 11.76 4.84
CA CYS A 13 12.46 13.15 5.24
C CYS A 13 13.88 13.69 4.98
N ASP A 14 14.02 14.51 3.95
CA ASP A 14 15.28 15.09 3.52
C ASP A 14 15.25 16.62 3.39
N GLY A 15 14.19 17.26 3.91
CA GLY A 15 13.99 18.71 3.88
C GLY A 15 13.03 19.19 2.79
N GLU A 16 12.67 18.31 1.84
CA GLU A 16 11.79 18.65 0.71
C GLU A 16 10.60 17.68 0.61
N TRP A 17 10.86 16.37 0.71
CA TRP A 17 9.83 15.35 0.45
C TRP A 17 8.66 15.37 1.43
N GLU A 18 8.93 15.72 2.69
CA GLU A 18 7.91 15.80 3.74
C GLU A 18 6.84 16.89 3.49
N HIS A 19 7.12 17.87 2.64
CA HIS A 19 6.23 19.02 2.41
C HIS A 19 5.07 18.74 1.44
N GLU A 20 5.08 17.59 0.76
CA GLU A 20 4.23 17.34 -0.41
C GLU A 20 3.07 16.35 -0.16
N ASN A 21 2.66 16.11 1.10
CA ASN A 21 1.55 15.20 1.47
C ASN A 21 1.65 13.82 0.78
N ARG A 22 2.83 13.19 0.90
CA ARG A 22 3.24 11.99 0.16
C ARG A 22 2.64 10.66 0.64
N ILE A 23 1.90 10.68 1.74
CA ILE A 23 1.16 9.53 2.30
C ILE A 23 -0.25 9.99 2.64
N ARG A 24 -1.27 9.31 2.11
CA ARG A 24 -2.69 9.52 2.44
C ARG A 24 -3.30 8.20 2.90
N ILE A 25 -4.04 8.25 4.01
CA ILE A 25 -4.81 7.12 4.55
C ILE A 25 -6.20 7.65 4.88
N GLU A 26 -7.22 7.16 4.19
CA GLU A 26 -8.59 7.67 4.27
C GLU A 26 -9.60 6.52 4.37
N SER A 27 -10.74 6.80 4.99
CA SER A 27 -11.90 5.90 4.89
C SER A 27 -12.60 6.09 3.55
N ILE A 28 -13.24 5.03 3.05
CA ILE A 28 -14.04 5.08 1.81
C ILE A 28 -15.52 4.71 2.06
N ASP A 29 -16.38 5.02 1.10
CA ASP A 29 -17.84 4.86 1.16
C ASP A 29 -18.32 3.40 1.15
N ASN A 30 -17.61 2.52 0.44
CA ASN A 30 -17.73 1.07 0.58
C ASN A 30 -16.86 0.62 1.76
N PRO A 31 -17.42 0.41 2.97
CA PRO A 31 -16.71 0.54 4.24
C PRO A 31 -15.31 -0.05 4.19
N GLY A 32 -14.31 0.78 4.44
CA GLY A 32 -12.94 0.36 4.23
C GLY A 32 -11.94 1.50 4.32
N TRP A 33 -10.72 1.17 3.91
CA TRP A 33 -9.60 2.08 3.86
C TRP A 33 -9.10 2.22 2.42
N SER A 34 -8.65 3.42 2.07
CA SER A 34 -7.78 3.67 0.93
C SER A 34 -6.45 4.22 1.43
N ILE A 35 -5.36 3.77 0.82
CA ILE A 35 -4.03 4.33 1.00
C ILE A 35 -3.44 4.76 -0.34
N GLU A 36 -2.81 5.92 -0.35
CA GLU A 36 -2.04 6.45 -1.47
C GLU A 36 -0.66 6.83 -0.96
N ILE A 37 0.38 6.27 -1.57
CA ILE A 37 1.76 6.50 -1.14
C ILE A 37 2.64 6.80 -2.35
N ASP A 38 3.32 7.93 -2.32
CA ASP A 38 4.33 8.28 -3.30
C ASP A 38 5.55 7.37 -3.14
N ILE A 39 5.89 6.67 -4.22
CA ILE A 39 7.02 5.73 -4.30
C ILE A 39 8.09 6.22 -5.29
N SER A 40 8.11 7.51 -5.63
CA SER A 40 9.10 8.12 -6.53
C SER A 40 10.53 8.05 -5.99
N LYS A 41 10.68 8.02 -4.66
CA LYS A 41 11.97 7.79 -3.98
C LYS A 41 12.23 6.30 -3.66
N CYS A 42 11.30 5.41 -3.99
CA CYS A 42 11.58 3.97 -3.98
C CYS A 42 12.37 3.58 -5.23
N GLY A 43 13.08 2.45 -5.18
CA GLY A 43 13.98 2.00 -6.25
C GLY A 43 13.39 2.11 -7.67
N SER A 44 14.26 2.30 -8.67
CA SER A 44 13.88 2.62 -10.05
C SER A 44 12.98 1.58 -10.73
N ASP A 45 13.01 0.34 -10.26
CA ASP A 45 12.58 -0.85 -10.99
C ASP A 45 11.13 -1.28 -10.70
N ILE A 46 10.39 -0.51 -9.89
CA ILE A 46 8.96 -0.80 -9.65
C ILE A 46 8.16 -0.52 -10.92
N LEU A 47 7.57 -1.58 -11.47
CA LEU A 47 6.77 -1.53 -12.70
C LEU A 47 5.34 -1.02 -12.43
N PRO A 48 4.73 -0.28 -13.38
CA PRO A 48 3.31 0.03 -13.33
C PRO A 48 2.45 -1.23 -13.28
N LYS A 49 1.32 -1.15 -12.57
CA LYS A 49 0.37 -2.25 -12.45
C LYS A 49 -1.06 -1.71 -12.50
N SER A 50 -1.87 -2.29 -13.37
CA SER A 50 -3.31 -2.03 -13.41
C SER A 50 -4.01 -2.52 -12.14
N TRP A 51 -5.15 -1.91 -11.82
CA TRP A 51 -5.94 -2.31 -10.66
C TRP A 51 -6.25 -3.80 -10.67
N THR A 52 -5.87 -4.48 -9.60
CA THR A 52 -6.17 -5.90 -9.39
C THR A 52 -6.88 -6.06 -8.05
N LEU A 53 -8.02 -6.76 -8.06
CA LEU A 53 -8.84 -7.04 -6.88
C LEU A 53 -8.61 -8.49 -6.43
N TYR A 54 -8.37 -8.67 -5.14
CA TYR A 54 -8.28 -9.96 -4.47
C TYR A 54 -9.38 -9.99 -3.41
N ALA A 55 -10.38 -10.85 -3.60
CA ALA A 55 -11.53 -10.92 -2.73
C ALA A 55 -11.86 -12.38 -2.38
N LEU A 56 -12.07 -12.64 -1.09
CA LEU A 56 -12.62 -13.89 -0.58
C LEU A 56 -14.12 -13.76 -0.29
N SER A 57 -14.59 -12.55 -0.02
CA SER A 57 -16.00 -12.17 0.13
C SER A 57 -16.15 -10.64 0.05
N ASP A 58 -17.39 -10.17 0.10
CA ASP A 58 -17.71 -8.73 0.10
C ASP A 58 -17.12 -7.96 1.30
N ASN A 59 -16.80 -8.67 2.39
CA ASN A 59 -16.20 -8.10 3.61
C ASN A 59 -14.77 -8.62 3.86
N ASN A 60 -14.14 -9.22 2.84
CA ASN A 60 -12.76 -9.68 2.93
C ASN A 60 -12.08 -9.49 1.56
N TRP A 61 -11.59 -8.28 1.33
CA TRP A 61 -11.04 -7.88 0.04
C TRP A 61 -9.95 -6.82 0.18
N ILE A 62 -9.02 -6.87 -0.76
CA ILE A 62 -8.02 -5.84 -1.00
C ILE A 62 -7.85 -5.65 -2.51
N GLY A 63 -7.49 -4.46 -2.93
CA GLY A 63 -7.08 -4.19 -4.30
C GLY A 63 -5.99 -3.14 -4.34
N PHE A 64 -5.16 -3.17 -5.38
CA PHE A 64 -4.13 -2.17 -5.56
C PHE A 64 -3.78 -1.96 -7.03
N LYS A 65 -3.16 -0.81 -7.29
CA LYS A 65 -2.54 -0.44 -8.58
C LYS A 65 -1.27 0.38 -8.32
N ILE A 66 -0.41 0.44 -9.33
CA ILE A 66 0.75 1.33 -9.36
C ILE A 66 0.64 2.18 -10.61
N HIS A 67 0.53 3.49 -10.43
CA HIS A 67 0.37 4.45 -11.52
C HIS A 67 1.09 5.75 -11.16
N ASP A 68 1.84 6.33 -12.10
CA ASP A 68 2.57 7.58 -11.94
C ASP A 68 3.40 7.67 -10.66
N ARG A 69 4.16 6.60 -10.37
CA ARG A 69 4.98 6.47 -9.14
C ARG A 69 4.20 6.62 -7.85
N ILE A 70 2.91 6.31 -7.86
CA ILE A 70 2.06 6.24 -6.67
C ILE A 70 1.54 4.81 -6.52
N PHE A 71 1.69 4.27 -5.31
CA PHE A 71 1.06 3.04 -4.87
C PHE A 71 -0.32 3.38 -4.33
N TYR A 72 -1.36 2.87 -4.98
CA TYR A 72 -2.74 3.00 -4.53
C TYR A 72 -3.22 1.64 -4.07
N ALA A 73 -3.78 1.56 -2.86
CA ALA A 73 -4.44 0.35 -2.40
C ALA A 73 -5.73 0.67 -1.64
N ALA A 74 -6.67 -0.26 -1.64
CA ALA A 74 -7.88 -0.18 -0.83
C ALA A 74 -8.28 -1.56 -0.32
N GLY A 75 -9.02 -1.61 0.77
CA GLY A 75 -9.50 -2.84 1.37
C GLY A 75 -10.62 -2.60 2.37
N ASP A 76 -11.22 -3.69 2.82
CA ASP A 76 -12.30 -3.66 3.82
C ASP A 76 -11.84 -3.05 5.17
N PRO A 77 -12.75 -2.81 6.15
CA PRO A 77 -12.46 -2.03 7.35
C PRO A 77 -11.32 -2.59 8.22
N PHE A 78 -11.01 -3.88 8.08
CA PHE A 78 -9.97 -4.57 8.85
C PHE A 78 -8.66 -4.73 8.07
N LYS A 79 -8.53 -4.15 6.88
CA LYS A 79 -7.33 -4.33 6.04
C LYS A 79 -6.26 -3.27 6.15
N LEU A 80 -6.41 -2.24 6.98
CA LEU A 80 -5.40 -1.18 7.05
C LEU A 80 -3.96 -1.72 7.26
N GLU A 81 -3.78 -2.68 8.18
CA GLU A 81 -2.47 -3.31 8.39
C GLU A 81 -2.00 -4.15 7.19
N VAL A 82 -2.93 -4.85 6.51
CA VAL A 82 -2.65 -5.60 5.28
C VAL A 82 -2.23 -4.67 4.15
N LEU A 83 -2.90 -3.53 3.96
CA LEU A 83 -2.55 -2.54 2.95
C LEU A 83 -1.15 -1.97 3.17
N ILE A 84 -0.77 -1.67 4.42
CA ILE A 84 0.59 -1.23 4.75
C ILE A 84 1.61 -2.38 4.55
N SER A 85 1.21 -3.64 4.77
CA SER A 85 2.05 -4.81 4.50
C SER A 85 2.35 -4.99 3.01
N LEU A 86 1.35 -4.78 2.13
CA LEU A 86 1.55 -4.77 0.68
C LEU A 86 2.55 -3.71 0.27
N PHE A 87 2.39 -2.49 0.80
CA PHE A 87 3.31 -1.40 0.55
C PHE A 87 4.73 -1.75 1.00
N ARG A 88 4.89 -2.31 2.20
CA ARG A 88 6.17 -2.80 2.69
C ARG A 88 6.80 -3.82 1.75
N GLU A 89 6.06 -4.84 1.34
CA GLU A 89 6.54 -5.87 0.43
C GLU A 89 7.03 -5.25 -0.89
N LEU A 90 6.25 -4.31 -1.45
CA LEU A 90 6.64 -3.57 -2.65
C LEU A 90 7.98 -2.84 -2.47
N THR A 91 8.18 -2.16 -1.34
CA THR A 91 9.43 -1.42 -1.08
C THR A 91 10.63 -2.33 -0.85
N GLU A 92 10.44 -3.49 -0.22
CA GLU A 92 11.51 -4.42 0.13
C GLU A 92 11.87 -5.38 -1.02
N LYS A 93 10.93 -5.69 -1.91
CA LYS A 93 11.10 -6.68 -3.00
C LYS A 93 11.02 -6.08 -4.41
N GLY A 94 10.51 -4.87 -4.56
CA GLY A 94 10.27 -4.23 -5.86
C GLY A 94 9.02 -4.71 -6.59
N GLU A 95 8.39 -5.78 -6.11
CA GLU A 95 7.15 -6.35 -6.64
C GLU A 95 6.32 -6.97 -5.52
N ILE A 96 5.01 -7.12 -5.75
CA ILE A 96 4.13 -7.87 -4.87
C ILE A 96 3.60 -9.07 -5.67
N LYS A 97 3.93 -10.28 -5.20
CA LYS A 97 3.50 -11.53 -5.83
C LYS A 97 2.12 -11.96 -5.35
N ASP A 98 1.36 -12.62 -6.22
CA ASP A 98 0.01 -13.10 -5.90
C ASP A 98 0.04 -14.10 -4.73
N GLU A 99 1.06 -14.96 -4.63
CA GLU A 99 1.19 -15.91 -3.52
C GLU A 99 1.34 -15.22 -2.16
N TYR A 100 2.07 -14.10 -2.13
CA TYR A 100 2.20 -13.29 -0.91
C TYR A 100 0.85 -12.70 -0.50
N ILE A 101 0.10 -12.15 -1.46
CA ILE A 101 -1.22 -11.56 -1.21
C ILE A 101 -2.17 -12.59 -0.61
N TRP A 102 -2.27 -13.78 -1.21
CA TRP A 102 -3.13 -14.85 -0.71
C TRP A 102 -2.69 -15.37 0.67
N SER A 103 -1.40 -15.26 1.02
CA SER A 103 -0.91 -15.64 2.35
C SER A 103 -1.33 -14.66 3.45
N ILE A 104 -1.52 -13.37 3.13
CA ILE A 104 -1.82 -12.33 4.12
C ILE A 104 -3.28 -11.84 4.09
N ILE A 105 -4.05 -12.12 3.04
CA ILE A 105 -5.44 -11.65 2.98
C ILE A 105 -6.31 -12.21 4.12
N ASN A 106 -5.93 -13.33 4.73
CA ASN A 106 -6.62 -13.91 5.89
C ASN A 106 -6.11 -13.42 7.25
N SER A 107 -4.99 -12.68 7.32
CA SER A 107 -4.54 -12.11 8.59
C SER A 107 -5.53 -11.02 9.03
N LYS A 108 -6.07 -11.17 10.24
CA LYS A 108 -6.93 -10.19 10.91
C LYS A 108 -6.11 -9.07 11.53
#